data_AF-A0A7H4PUP3-F1
#
_entry.id   AF-A0A7H4PUP3-F1
#
_cell.length_a   1.000
_cell.length_b   1.000
_cell.length_c   1.000
_cell.angle_alpha   90.00
_cell.angle_beta   90.00
_cell.angle_gamma   90.00
#
_symmetry.space_group_name_H-M   'P 1'
#
loop_
_entity.id
_entity.type
_entity.pdbx_description
1 polymer ?
#
loop_
_entity_poly.entity_id
_entity_poly.type
_entity_poly.pdbx_seq_one_letter_code
_entity_poly.pdbx_strand_id
1 'polypeptide(L)'
;MKDHEAALFADNFVFLEAPRWHNDRLWVSDVFDCKLYTIDSDGSRSLVCDIPGRPCGIGFLPDDTTVVVSCAQRKLLRVTGKTVSVYADLADVAAGDLNDLVVDEQGRVYVGNFGYDLFGGAPKTLTNLHVVEPNGEIRVAASGLEFPNGAVIKDDGHTLVVAETWSGRLTAFDRAESGHLSNAHVYADLGERQPDGICVDAAGGIWVGCFNTGEFVRVLEGGAITDRVKFNGHAVACALGGKNGKTLFCCVFSGTQEEALAKKPCGAVYTAEVDVPGPTFAAQR
;
A
#
# COMPACT_ATOMS: atom_id res chain seq x y z
N MET A 1 -18.02 -14.92 7.76
CA MET A 1 -17.70 -13.52 7.42
C MET A 1 -18.46 -12.61 8.35
N LYS A 2 -17.76 -11.76 9.12
CA LYS A 2 -18.32 -10.72 10.00
C LYS A 2 -18.34 -9.38 9.26
N ASP A 3 -19.45 -8.66 9.30
CA ASP A 3 -19.53 -7.30 8.76
C ASP A 3 -19.23 -6.28 9.86
N HIS A 4 -18.46 -5.25 9.54
CA HIS A 4 -18.18 -4.12 10.42
C HIS A 4 -18.74 -2.82 9.85
N GLU A 5 -19.22 -1.96 10.73
CA GLU A 5 -19.66 -0.62 10.37
C GLU A 5 -18.47 0.34 10.42
N ALA A 6 -18.36 1.19 9.40
CA ALA A 6 -17.33 2.22 9.36
C ALA A 6 -17.95 3.62 9.51
N ALA A 7 -17.25 4.48 10.23
CA ALA A 7 -17.60 5.88 10.39
C ALA A 7 -16.62 6.77 9.62
N LEU A 8 -17.09 7.91 9.13
CA LEU A 8 -16.23 8.91 8.52
C LEU A 8 -15.23 9.43 9.56
N PHE A 9 -13.94 9.43 9.21
CA PHE A 9 -12.86 9.85 10.09
C PHE A 9 -12.20 11.15 9.62
N ALA A 10 -11.89 11.25 8.32
CA ALA A 10 -11.35 12.45 7.71
C ALA A 10 -11.76 12.50 6.23
N ASP A 11 -11.94 13.70 5.66
CA ASP A 11 -12.42 13.88 4.29
C ASP A 11 -11.69 15.04 3.58
N ASN A 12 -12.23 15.44 2.44
CA ASN A 12 -11.72 16.53 1.61
C ASN A 12 -10.30 16.29 1.08
N PHE A 13 -9.97 15.04 0.74
CA PHE A 13 -8.77 14.65 0.00
C PHE A 13 -9.11 14.38 -1.46
N VAL A 14 -8.13 14.32 -2.35
CA VAL A 14 -8.38 13.99 -3.76
C VAL A 14 -8.44 12.48 -3.95
N PHE A 15 -7.32 11.79 -3.75
CA PHE A 15 -7.26 10.32 -3.87
C PHE A 15 -6.15 9.79 -2.95
N LEU A 16 -6.55 9.16 -1.85
CA LEU A 16 -5.62 8.68 -0.84
C LEU A 16 -5.13 7.27 -1.13
N GLU A 17 -3.83 7.08 -0.95
CA GLU A 17 -3.10 5.83 -1.10
C GLU A 17 -2.17 5.57 0.08
N ALA A 18 -1.67 4.34 0.15
CA ALA A 18 -0.60 3.90 1.03
C ALA A 18 -0.74 4.35 2.51
N PRO A 19 -1.91 4.17 3.16
CA PRO A 19 -2.04 4.44 4.57
C PRO A 19 -1.02 3.61 5.37
N ARG A 20 -0.32 4.25 6.30
CA ARG A 20 0.58 3.59 7.26
C ARG A 20 0.37 4.16 8.65
N TRP A 21 0.16 3.30 9.64
CA TRP A 21 0.17 3.73 11.03
C TRP A 21 1.60 3.76 11.56
N HIS A 22 2.10 4.93 11.95
CA HIS A 22 3.47 5.10 12.43
C HIS A 22 3.58 6.32 13.35
N ASN A 23 4.24 6.16 14.50
CA ASN A 23 4.39 7.19 15.53
C ASN A 23 3.06 7.84 15.93
N ASP A 24 2.07 7.00 16.27
CA ASP A 24 0.71 7.37 16.70
C ASP A 24 -0.08 8.24 15.72
N ARG A 25 0.27 8.17 14.44
CA ARG A 25 -0.36 8.92 13.36
C ARG A 25 -0.62 8.03 12.17
N LEU A 26 -1.69 8.33 11.44
CA LEU A 26 -1.94 7.77 10.13
C LEU A 26 -1.22 8.63 9.08
N TRP A 27 -0.24 8.06 8.41
CA TRP A 27 0.39 8.65 7.23
C TRP A 27 -0.39 8.25 6.00
N VAL A 28 -0.63 9.18 5.08
CA VAL A 28 -1.29 8.93 3.80
C VAL A 28 -0.65 9.76 2.69
N SER A 29 -0.61 9.21 1.47
CA SER A 29 -0.25 9.95 0.27
C SER A 29 -1.50 10.35 -0.49
N ASP A 30 -1.57 11.60 -0.94
CA ASP A 30 -2.59 12.04 -1.88
C ASP A 30 -2.00 12.08 -3.30
N VAL A 31 -2.39 11.08 -4.11
CA VAL A 31 -1.79 10.77 -5.41
C VAL A 31 -1.90 11.95 -6.37
N PHE A 32 -3.07 12.58 -6.47
CA PHE A 32 -3.33 13.65 -7.44
C PHE A 32 -3.16 15.06 -6.86
N ASP A 33 -3.24 15.22 -5.52
CA ASP A 33 -2.83 16.47 -4.89
C ASP A 33 -1.30 16.60 -4.76
N CYS A 34 -0.56 15.51 -4.99
CA CYS A 34 0.91 15.46 -4.91
C CYS A 34 1.45 15.82 -3.53
N LYS A 35 0.82 15.30 -2.47
CA LYS A 35 1.14 15.66 -1.08
C LYS A 35 1.22 14.44 -0.18
N LEU A 36 2.05 14.57 0.84
CA LEU A 36 2.15 13.62 1.95
C LEU A 36 1.52 14.25 3.20
N TYR A 37 0.58 13.54 3.81
CA TYR A 37 -0.13 14.00 5.00
C TYR A 37 0.09 13.04 6.17
N THR A 38 -0.05 13.60 7.38
CA THR A 38 -0.34 12.83 8.59
C THR A 38 -1.72 13.21 9.10
N ILE A 39 -2.42 12.27 9.73
CA ILE A 39 -3.72 12.47 10.37
C ILE A 39 -3.60 12.00 11.81
N ASP A 40 -3.86 12.89 12.75
CA ASP A 40 -3.87 12.62 14.19
C ASP A 40 -5.12 11.83 14.59
N SER A 41 -5.14 11.26 15.80
CA SER A 41 -6.24 10.40 16.28
C SER A 41 -7.62 11.07 16.35
N ASP A 42 -7.67 12.40 16.28
CA ASP A 42 -8.91 13.18 16.25
C ASP A 42 -9.40 13.51 14.83
N GLY A 43 -8.72 13.01 13.80
CA GLY A 43 -9.03 13.27 12.38
C GLY A 43 -8.35 14.55 11.82
N SER A 44 -7.61 15.30 12.64
CA SER A 44 -6.89 16.50 12.19
C SER A 44 -5.75 16.13 11.24
N ARG A 45 -5.75 16.72 10.04
CA ARG A 45 -4.69 16.51 9.04
C ARG A 45 -3.60 17.57 9.11
N SER A 46 -2.35 17.14 8.93
CA SER A 46 -1.16 17.98 8.82
C SER A 46 -0.39 17.65 7.55
N LEU A 47 -0.07 18.67 6.75
CA LEU A 47 0.81 18.54 5.59
C LEU A 47 2.25 18.30 6.04
N VAL A 48 2.86 17.22 5.58
CA VAL A 48 4.29 16.94 5.76
C VAL A 48 5.08 17.72 4.71
N CYS A 49 4.87 17.40 3.43
CA CYS A 49 5.49 18.07 2.29
C CYS A 49 4.76 17.76 0.97
N ASP A 50 5.10 18.51 -0.08
CA ASP A 50 4.75 18.17 -1.45
C ASP A 50 5.68 17.08 -1.99
N ILE A 51 5.11 16.09 -2.66
CA ILE A 51 5.83 14.99 -3.30
C ILE A 51 5.58 15.07 -4.81
N PRO A 52 6.61 15.31 -5.64
CA PRO A 52 6.42 15.34 -7.08
C PRO A 52 6.05 13.94 -7.61
N GLY A 53 5.46 13.89 -8.80
CA GLY A 53 5.31 12.63 -9.52
C GLY A 53 4.26 11.67 -8.98
N ARG A 54 3.25 12.16 -8.26
CA ARG A 54 2.11 11.40 -7.71
C ARG A 54 2.55 10.37 -6.65
N PRO A 55 2.46 10.70 -5.35
CA PRO A 55 2.85 9.76 -4.30
C PRO A 55 1.83 8.63 -4.15
N CYS A 56 2.26 7.38 -4.24
CA CYS A 56 1.38 6.19 -4.18
C CYS A 56 1.88 5.07 -3.26
N GLY A 57 2.98 5.28 -2.53
CA GLY A 57 3.58 4.28 -1.65
C GLY A 57 4.37 4.94 -0.53
N ILE A 58 4.28 4.40 0.68
CA ILE A 58 4.95 4.94 1.88
C ILE A 58 5.57 3.79 2.67
N GLY A 59 6.81 3.98 3.12
CA GLY A 59 7.48 3.10 4.08
C GLY A 59 8.48 3.83 4.95
N PHE A 60 8.92 3.16 6.00
CA PHE A 60 9.86 3.69 6.97
C PHE A 60 11.05 2.72 7.06
N LEU A 61 12.26 3.25 6.88
CA LEU A 61 13.49 2.49 7.11
C LEU A 61 13.68 2.20 8.61
N PRO A 62 14.55 1.26 8.99
CA PRO A 62 14.81 0.95 10.41
C PRO A 62 15.30 2.13 11.27
N ASP A 63 15.80 3.20 10.64
CA ASP A 63 16.20 4.45 11.30
C ASP A 63 15.09 5.54 11.30
N ASP A 64 13.84 5.13 11.06
CA ASP A 64 12.64 5.99 10.90
C ASP A 64 12.68 6.94 9.69
N THR A 65 13.65 6.79 8.78
CA THR A 65 13.65 7.55 7.53
C THR A 65 12.43 7.19 6.69
N THR A 66 11.60 8.18 6.38
CA THR A 66 10.45 8.01 5.49
C THR A 66 10.90 7.94 4.03
N VAL A 67 10.47 6.88 3.35
CA VAL A 67 10.63 6.67 1.91
C VAL A 67 9.25 6.68 1.26
N VAL A 68 9.11 7.46 0.18
CA VAL A 68 7.86 7.64 -0.55
C VAL A 68 8.08 7.34 -2.02
N VAL A 69 7.13 6.65 -2.65
CA VAL A 69 7.15 6.42 -4.10
C VAL A 69 6.74 7.70 -4.82
N SER A 70 7.50 8.10 -5.83
CA SER A 70 7.07 9.06 -6.85
C SER A 70 6.73 8.30 -8.13
N CYS A 71 5.47 7.89 -8.24
CA CYS A 71 4.88 7.02 -9.25
C CYS A 71 5.35 7.33 -10.68
N ALA A 72 5.02 8.54 -11.16
CA ALA A 72 5.22 8.99 -12.53
C ALA A 72 6.68 9.27 -12.89
N GLN A 73 7.51 9.59 -11.90
CA GLN A 73 8.95 9.80 -12.12
C GLN A 73 9.75 8.51 -11.99
N ARG A 74 9.09 7.40 -11.61
CA ARG A 74 9.70 6.11 -11.31
C ARG A 74 10.86 6.19 -10.31
N LYS A 75 10.65 6.91 -9.21
CA LYS A 75 11.66 7.14 -8.17
C LYS A 75 11.14 6.78 -6.80
N LEU A 76 12.05 6.34 -5.93
CA LEU A 76 11.85 6.39 -4.49
C LEU A 76 12.46 7.69 -3.97
N LEU A 77 11.73 8.40 -3.13
CA LEU A 77 12.12 9.67 -2.54
C LEU A 77 12.29 9.51 -1.03
N ARG A 78 13.35 10.10 -0.50
CA ARG A 78 13.59 10.23 0.93
C ARG A 78 12.99 11.55 1.40
N VAL A 79 12.23 11.50 2.50
CA VAL A 79 11.66 12.68 3.14
C VAL A 79 12.38 12.95 4.46
N THR A 80 12.87 14.18 4.63
CA THR A 80 13.50 14.63 5.88
C THR A 80 12.92 15.98 6.27
N GLY A 81 12.05 15.98 7.28
CA GLY A 81 11.24 17.14 7.62
C GLY A 81 10.32 17.51 6.45
N LYS A 82 10.59 18.65 5.80
CA LYS A 82 9.84 19.11 4.61
C LYS A 82 10.62 18.95 3.30
N THR A 83 11.85 18.42 3.36
CA THR A 83 12.73 18.30 2.19
C THR A 83 12.60 16.91 1.59
N VAL A 84 12.54 16.86 0.26
CA VAL A 84 12.52 15.63 -0.52
C VAL A 84 13.83 15.49 -1.30
N SER A 85 14.38 14.28 -1.34
CA SER A 85 15.57 13.96 -2.13
C SER A 85 15.42 12.57 -2.76
N VAL A 86 16.16 12.27 -3.83
CA VAL A 86 16.10 10.94 -4.44
C VAL A 86 16.74 9.91 -3.51
N TYR A 87 15.99 8.87 -3.18
CA TYR A 87 16.49 7.67 -2.50
C TYR A 87 17.02 6.66 -3.51
N ALA A 88 16.24 6.37 -4.55
CA ALA A 88 16.62 5.50 -5.66
C ALA A 88 15.91 5.92 -6.95
N ASP A 89 16.58 5.76 -8.09
CA ASP A 89 16.03 6.00 -9.42
C ASP A 89 15.79 4.67 -10.13
N LEU A 90 14.52 4.35 -10.41
CA LEU A 90 14.12 3.10 -11.05
C LEU A 90 13.69 3.32 -12.51
N ALA A 91 13.90 4.52 -13.07
CA ALA A 91 13.38 4.88 -14.38
C ALA A 91 13.85 3.98 -15.53
N ASP A 92 15.04 3.38 -15.39
CA ASP A 92 15.67 2.48 -16.37
C ASP A 92 15.32 0.99 -16.17
N VAL A 93 14.75 0.63 -15.02
CA VAL A 93 14.45 -0.79 -14.67
C VAL A 93 12.95 -1.07 -14.53
N ALA A 94 12.15 -0.06 -14.16
CA ALA A 94 10.70 -0.16 -14.11
C ALA A 94 10.07 0.22 -15.46
N ALA A 95 9.30 -0.70 -16.04
CA ALA A 95 8.69 -0.54 -17.36
C ALA A 95 7.41 0.34 -17.35
N GLY A 96 6.85 0.60 -16.18
CA GLY A 96 5.72 1.50 -15.98
C GLY A 96 5.88 2.33 -14.71
N ASP A 97 4.91 3.19 -14.47
CA ASP A 97 4.78 3.94 -13.23
C ASP A 97 4.94 3.03 -12.00
N LEU A 98 5.67 3.51 -10.98
CA LEU A 98 5.80 2.76 -9.73
C LEU A 98 4.48 2.75 -8.97
N ASN A 99 4.27 1.71 -8.16
CA ASN A 99 3.12 1.56 -7.30
C ASN A 99 3.54 1.47 -5.82
N ASP A 100 2.76 0.83 -4.95
CA ASP A 100 3.08 0.72 -3.52
C ASP A 100 4.42 -0.01 -3.23
N LEU A 101 4.90 0.19 -2.00
CA LEU A 101 6.14 -0.40 -1.48
C LEU A 101 5.95 -1.01 -0.09
N VAL A 102 6.87 -1.91 0.27
CA VAL A 102 7.07 -2.41 1.63
C VAL A 102 8.56 -2.41 1.97
N VAL A 103 8.88 -2.11 3.22
CA VAL A 103 10.25 -2.07 3.74
C VAL A 103 10.45 -3.24 4.69
N ASP A 104 11.56 -3.96 4.56
CA ASP A 104 11.95 -5.02 5.50
C ASP A 104 12.80 -4.49 6.67
N GLU A 105 13.02 -5.34 7.65
CA GLU A 105 13.78 -5.04 8.87
C GLU A 105 15.28 -4.79 8.62
N GLN A 106 15.83 -5.15 7.45
CA GLN A 106 17.18 -4.78 7.04
C GLN A 106 17.21 -3.49 6.20
N GLY A 107 16.07 -2.83 5.98
CA GLY A 107 15.95 -1.60 5.21
C GLY A 107 15.92 -1.81 3.69
N ARG A 108 15.64 -3.03 3.22
CA ARG A 108 15.37 -3.27 1.80
C ARG A 108 13.99 -2.75 1.45
N VAL A 109 13.87 -2.09 0.31
CA VAL A 109 12.60 -1.55 -0.17
C VAL A 109 12.12 -2.37 -1.37
N TYR A 110 11.07 -3.15 -1.18
CA TYR A 110 10.37 -3.85 -2.27
C TYR A 110 9.32 -2.92 -2.87
N VAL A 111 9.32 -2.77 -4.20
CA VAL A 111 8.43 -1.81 -4.88
C VAL A 111 7.87 -2.38 -6.18
N GLY A 112 6.55 -2.25 -6.32
CA GLY A 112 5.80 -2.63 -7.52
C GLY A 112 5.82 -1.56 -8.60
N ASN A 113 5.42 -1.93 -9.82
CA ASN A 113 5.19 -0.98 -10.91
C ASN A 113 4.12 -1.53 -11.85
N PHE A 114 3.51 -0.68 -12.68
CA PHE A 114 2.39 -1.09 -13.54
C PHE A 114 2.80 -2.04 -14.67
N GLY A 115 4.08 -2.02 -15.10
CA GLY A 115 4.59 -2.82 -16.22
C GLY A 115 4.40 -2.21 -17.60
N TYR A 116 3.55 -1.19 -17.71
CA TYR A 116 3.22 -0.55 -18.98
C TYR A 116 2.72 0.88 -18.74
N ASP A 117 2.66 1.68 -19.81
CA ASP A 117 2.13 3.04 -19.77
C ASP A 117 0.58 3.01 -19.76
N LEU A 118 0.02 2.87 -18.56
CA LEU A 118 -1.44 2.84 -18.34
C LEU A 118 -2.12 4.12 -18.86
N PHE A 119 -1.51 5.30 -18.63
CA PHE A 119 -2.10 6.59 -18.99
C PHE A 119 -1.91 6.93 -20.47
N GLY A 120 -0.89 6.38 -21.12
CA GLY A 120 -0.70 6.42 -22.57
C GLY A 120 -1.48 5.35 -23.34
N GLY A 121 -2.19 4.44 -22.65
CA GLY A 121 -3.02 3.41 -23.27
C GLY A 121 -2.24 2.22 -23.84
N ALA A 122 -1.03 1.97 -23.33
CA ALA A 122 -0.27 0.78 -23.69
C ALA A 122 -1.01 -0.51 -23.26
N PRO A 123 -0.86 -1.61 -24.01
CA PRO A 123 -1.49 -2.88 -23.64
C PRO A 123 -0.95 -3.41 -22.30
N LYS A 124 -1.84 -4.06 -21.53
CA LYS A 124 -1.47 -4.70 -20.27
C LYS A 124 -0.33 -5.68 -20.48
N THR A 125 0.68 -5.59 -19.63
CA THR A 125 1.88 -6.44 -19.68
C THR A 125 2.27 -6.83 -18.27
N LEU A 126 2.75 -8.07 -18.09
CA LEU A 126 3.32 -8.53 -16.83
C LEU A 126 4.58 -7.72 -16.47
N THR A 127 4.88 -7.65 -15.18
CA THR A 127 5.98 -6.84 -14.67
C THR A 127 6.74 -7.53 -13.56
N ASN A 128 7.73 -6.81 -13.03
CA ASN A 128 8.60 -7.23 -11.95
C ASN A 128 8.31 -6.44 -10.68
N LEU A 129 8.39 -7.13 -9.55
CA LEU A 129 8.68 -6.49 -8.27
C LEU A 129 10.18 -6.25 -8.20
N HIS A 130 10.59 -5.02 -7.88
CA HIS A 130 11.99 -4.69 -7.66
C HIS A 130 12.29 -4.61 -6.17
N VAL A 131 13.54 -4.80 -5.80
CA VAL A 131 14.04 -4.49 -4.46
C VAL A 131 15.25 -3.59 -4.54
N VAL A 132 15.23 -2.55 -3.72
CA VAL A 132 16.34 -1.62 -3.50
C VAL A 132 17.03 -2.02 -2.20
N GLU A 133 18.28 -2.43 -2.29
CA GLU A 133 19.12 -2.80 -1.17
C GLU A 133 19.63 -1.55 -0.42
N PRO A 134 20.00 -1.65 0.88
CA PRO A 134 20.51 -0.51 1.66
C PRO A 134 21.76 0.15 1.08
N ASN A 135 22.55 -0.58 0.29
CA ASN A 135 23.72 -0.07 -0.42
C ASN A 135 23.37 0.67 -1.73
N GLY A 136 22.08 0.74 -2.10
CA GLY A 136 21.58 1.37 -3.31
C GLY A 136 21.50 0.45 -4.54
N GLU A 137 21.89 -0.82 -4.43
CA GLU A 137 21.73 -1.78 -5.52
C GLU A 137 20.25 -2.06 -5.79
N ILE A 138 19.87 -2.14 -7.07
CA ILE A 138 18.50 -2.43 -7.49
C ILE A 138 18.52 -3.74 -8.26
N ARG A 139 17.68 -4.69 -7.85
CA ARG A 139 17.52 -5.99 -8.52
C ARG A 139 16.05 -6.36 -8.67
N VAL A 140 15.78 -7.28 -9.59
CA VAL A 140 14.47 -7.92 -9.68
C VAL A 140 14.31 -8.85 -8.48
N ALA A 141 13.23 -8.65 -7.71
CA ALA A 141 12.87 -9.49 -6.57
C ALA A 141 11.96 -10.65 -7.00
N ALA A 142 10.98 -10.36 -7.86
CA ALA A 142 10.09 -11.33 -8.46
C ALA A 142 9.65 -10.84 -9.85
N SER A 143 9.30 -11.76 -10.74
CA SER A 143 8.87 -11.48 -12.11
C SER A 143 7.53 -12.14 -12.43
N GLY A 144 6.82 -11.63 -13.43
CA GLY A 144 5.58 -12.24 -13.91
C GLY A 144 4.36 -11.85 -13.08
N LEU A 145 4.40 -10.70 -12.42
CA LEU A 145 3.29 -10.13 -11.65
C LEU A 145 2.38 -9.29 -12.55
N GLU A 146 1.09 -9.29 -12.29
CA GLU A 146 0.11 -8.48 -13.02
C GLU A 146 -0.36 -7.30 -12.16
N PHE A 147 0.19 -6.11 -12.44
CA PHE A 147 -0.14 -4.85 -11.75
C PHE A 147 0.00 -4.97 -10.21
N PRO A 148 1.22 -5.25 -9.72
CA PRO A 148 1.49 -5.36 -8.29
C PRO A 148 1.17 -4.06 -7.58
N ASN A 149 0.41 -4.19 -6.50
CA ASN A 149 -0.14 -3.09 -5.74
C ASN A 149 0.36 -3.16 -4.29
N GLY A 150 -0.51 -3.09 -3.29
CA GLY A 150 -0.12 -3.24 -1.89
C GLY A 150 0.71 -4.49 -1.62
N ALA A 151 1.70 -4.35 -0.75
CA ALA A 151 2.57 -5.44 -0.31
C ALA A 151 2.74 -5.45 1.21
N VAL A 152 2.84 -6.65 1.80
CA VAL A 152 3.11 -6.84 3.23
C VAL A 152 4.19 -7.88 3.45
N ILE A 153 4.88 -7.72 4.57
CA ILE A 153 5.80 -8.71 5.14
C ILE A 153 5.14 -9.30 6.38
N LYS A 154 5.09 -10.62 6.48
CA LYS A 154 4.50 -11.36 7.60
C LYS A 154 5.37 -12.55 8.02
N ASP A 155 4.88 -13.32 8.99
CA ASP A 155 5.53 -14.51 9.55
C ASP A 155 6.97 -14.23 9.98
N ASP A 156 7.13 -13.21 10.83
CA ASP A 156 8.43 -12.77 11.37
C ASP A 156 9.49 -12.47 10.30
N GLY A 157 9.05 -12.04 9.11
CA GLY A 157 9.95 -11.72 8.02
C GLY A 157 10.21 -12.87 7.05
N HIS A 158 9.48 -13.98 7.14
CA HIS A 158 9.70 -15.12 6.24
C HIS A 158 8.76 -15.16 5.03
N THR A 159 7.75 -14.30 4.98
CA THR A 159 6.78 -14.27 3.88
C THR A 159 6.57 -12.84 3.39
N LEU A 160 6.63 -12.65 2.06
CA LEU A 160 6.18 -11.42 1.40
C LEU A 160 4.93 -11.72 0.58
N VAL A 161 3.88 -10.91 0.72
CA VAL A 161 2.63 -11.05 -0.02
C VAL A 161 2.36 -9.78 -0.82
N VAL A 162 1.96 -9.92 -2.09
CA VAL A 162 1.64 -8.83 -3.02
C VAL A 162 0.21 -8.99 -3.53
N ALA A 163 -0.53 -7.88 -3.59
CA ALA A 163 -1.80 -7.79 -4.31
C ALA A 163 -1.57 -7.63 -5.82
N GLU A 164 -2.11 -8.54 -6.64
CA GLU A 164 -2.11 -8.43 -8.10
C GLU A 164 -3.50 -7.99 -8.58
N THR A 165 -3.64 -6.70 -8.88
CA THR A 165 -4.97 -6.07 -9.11
C THR A 165 -5.74 -6.71 -10.25
N TRP A 166 -5.07 -7.01 -11.38
CA TRP A 166 -5.76 -7.56 -12.56
C TRP A 166 -5.94 -9.08 -12.51
N SER A 167 -5.05 -9.79 -11.81
CA SER A 167 -5.20 -11.23 -11.59
C SER A 167 -6.21 -11.57 -10.49
N GLY A 168 -6.70 -10.58 -9.74
CA GLY A 168 -7.71 -10.77 -8.70
C GLY A 168 -7.25 -11.68 -7.58
N ARG A 169 -5.97 -11.59 -7.20
CA ARG A 169 -5.36 -12.49 -6.21
C ARG A 169 -4.31 -11.80 -5.34
N LEU A 170 -4.01 -12.45 -4.21
CA LEU A 170 -2.80 -12.21 -3.44
C LEU A 170 -1.79 -13.32 -3.77
N THR A 171 -0.54 -12.94 -4.05
CA THR A 171 0.57 -13.86 -4.32
C THR A 171 1.60 -13.76 -3.21
N ALA A 172 1.94 -14.89 -2.62
CA ALA A 172 2.95 -15.00 -1.56
C ALA A 172 4.26 -15.59 -2.09
N PHE A 173 5.34 -15.22 -1.41
CA PHE A 173 6.69 -15.67 -1.64
C PHE A 173 7.37 -16.00 -0.32
N ASP A 174 8.15 -17.08 -0.30
CA ASP A 174 9.11 -17.31 0.77
C ASP A 174 10.21 -16.24 0.66
N ARG A 175 10.50 -15.55 1.76
CA ARG A 175 11.57 -14.57 1.86
C ARG A 175 12.73 -15.11 2.69
N ALA A 176 13.88 -15.25 2.06
CA ALA A 176 15.12 -15.57 2.76
C ALA A 176 15.68 -14.33 3.50
N GLU A 177 16.56 -14.54 4.48
CA GLU A 177 17.27 -13.46 5.18
C GLU A 177 18.06 -12.54 4.22
N SER A 178 18.49 -13.06 3.06
CA SER A 178 19.13 -12.29 1.99
C SER A 178 18.17 -11.35 1.24
N GLY A 179 16.87 -11.43 1.52
CA GLY A 179 15.81 -10.73 0.79
C GLY A 179 15.48 -11.37 -0.56
N HIS A 180 16.00 -12.56 -0.86
CA HIS A 180 15.62 -13.33 -2.05
C HIS A 180 14.20 -13.89 -1.88
N LEU A 181 13.38 -13.75 -2.93
CA LEU A 181 12.02 -14.28 -2.96
C LEU A 181 12.00 -15.57 -3.77
N SER A 182 11.37 -16.61 -3.22
CA SER A 182 11.20 -17.89 -3.91
C SER A 182 9.81 -18.48 -3.64
N ASN A 183 9.52 -19.64 -4.25
CA ASN A 183 8.27 -20.40 -4.01
C ASN A 183 6.98 -19.57 -4.15
N ALA A 184 6.87 -18.82 -5.24
CA ALA A 184 5.67 -18.04 -5.56
C ALA A 184 4.41 -18.94 -5.59
N HIS A 185 3.39 -18.58 -4.82
CA HIS A 185 2.11 -19.30 -4.77
C HIS A 185 0.93 -18.36 -4.52
N VAL A 186 -0.27 -18.80 -4.88
CA VAL A 186 -1.49 -18.05 -4.60
C VAL A 186 -1.78 -18.14 -3.11
N TYR A 187 -1.66 -17.00 -2.42
CA TYR A 187 -2.06 -16.87 -1.02
C TYR A 187 -3.59 -16.88 -0.90
N ALA A 188 -4.26 -16.11 -1.78
CA ALA A 188 -5.71 -16.05 -1.84
C ALA A 188 -6.18 -15.70 -3.27
N ASP A 189 -7.11 -16.48 -3.80
CA ASP A 189 -7.89 -16.12 -4.98
C ASP A 189 -9.10 -15.28 -4.53
N LEU A 190 -9.23 -14.07 -5.05
CA LEU A 190 -10.29 -13.12 -4.71
C LEU A 190 -11.36 -13.01 -5.81
N GLY A 191 -11.24 -13.80 -6.88
CA GLY A 191 -12.15 -13.82 -8.01
C GLY A 191 -12.14 -12.51 -8.79
N GLU A 192 -13.31 -11.91 -8.98
CA GLU A 192 -13.47 -10.67 -9.74
C GLU A 192 -13.05 -9.40 -8.98
N ARG A 193 -12.61 -9.52 -7.72
CA ARG A 193 -12.13 -8.37 -6.94
C ARG A 193 -10.82 -7.86 -7.51
N GLN A 194 -10.64 -6.54 -7.48
CA GLN A 194 -9.39 -5.88 -7.82
C GLN A 194 -8.67 -5.50 -6.52
N PRO A 195 -7.78 -6.36 -6.00
CA PRO A 195 -7.06 -6.05 -4.77
C PRO A 195 -6.06 -4.92 -5.02
N ASP A 196 -6.01 -4.01 -4.07
CA ASP A 196 -5.29 -2.75 -4.17
C ASP A 196 -4.33 -2.61 -2.97
N GLY A 197 -4.49 -1.60 -2.10
CA GLY A 197 -3.69 -1.48 -0.88
C GLY A 197 -4.08 -2.49 0.21
N ILE A 198 -3.07 -3.11 0.84
CA ILE A 198 -3.25 -4.17 1.84
C ILE A 198 -2.49 -3.88 3.15
N CYS A 199 -2.95 -4.46 4.27
CA CYS A 199 -2.19 -4.51 5.51
C CYS A 199 -2.38 -5.86 6.23
N VAL A 200 -1.40 -6.27 7.03
CA VAL A 200 -1.44 -7.52 7.80
C VAL A 200 -1.86 -7.25 9.24
N ASP A 201 -2.56 -8.19 9.86
CA ASP A 201 -2.90 -8.18 11.28
C ASP A 201 -2.05 -9.15 12.12
N ALA A 202 -2.16 -9.03 13.44
CA ALA A 202 -1.38 -9.81 14.40
C ALA A 202 -1.68 -11.33 14.40
N ALA A 203 -2.76 -11.77 13.75
CA ALA A 203 -3.08 -13.19 13.56
C ALA A 203 -2.68 -13.69 12.16
N GLY A 204 -1.96 -12.88 11.38
CA GLY A 204 -1.50 -13.22 10.04
C GLY A 204 -2.57 -13.07 8.95
N GLY A 205 -3.76 -12.56 9.27
CA GLY A 205 -4.75 -12.22 8.26
C GLY A 205 -4.36 -10.95 7.50
N ILE A 206 -4.81 -10.83 6.25
CA ILE A 206 -4.55 -9.66 5.41
C ILE A 206 -5.86 -8.93 5.17
N TRP A 207 -5.91 -7.65 5.51
CA TRP A 207 -6.95 -6.74 5.06
C TRP A 207 -6.61 -6.21 3.67
N VAL A 208 -7.59 -6.23 2.78
CA VAL A 208 -7.43 -5.88 1.35
C VAL A 208 -8.48 -4.87 0.95
N GLY A 209 -8.06 -3.70 0.45
CA GLY A 209 -8.94 -2.80 -0.30
C GLY A 209 -9.28 -3.41 -1.66
N CYS A 210 -10.56 -3.57 -1.97
CA CYS A 210 -11.03 -4.10 -3.25
C CYS A 210 -11.64 -2.98 -4.08
N PHE A 211 -10.84 -2.39 -4.97
CA PHE A 211 -11.13 -1.13 -5.65
C PHE A 211 -12.48 -1.14 -6.39
N ASN A 212 -12.76 -2.19 -7.16
CA ASN A 212 -13.96 -2.26 -8.00
C ASN A 212 -15.25 -2.60 -7.26
N THR A 213 -15.16 -3.26 -6.09
CA THR A 213 -16.33 -3.75 -5.34
C THR A 213 -16.68 -2.87 -4.16
N GLY A 214 -15.81 -1.91 -3.81
CA GLY A 214 -16.07 -0.97 -2.72
C GLY A 214 -16.09 -1.65 -1.35
N GLU A 215 -15.27 -2.67 -1.14
CA GLU A 215 -15.18 -3.36 0.14
C GLU A 215 -13.74 -3.57 0.59
N PHE A 216 -13.55 -3.54 1.89
CA PHE A 216 -12.33 -4.03 2.53
C PHE A 216 -12.63 -5.41 3.10
N VAL A 217 -11.83 -6.40 2.76
CA VAL A 217 -12.02 -7.77 3.22
C VAL A 217 -10.80 -8.24 4.00
N ARG A 218 -11.02 -8.97 5.09
CA ARG A 218 -9.97 -9.71 5.78
C ARG A 218 -9.90 -11.12 5.24
N VAL A 219 -8.77 -11.50 4.69
CA VAL A 219 -8.55 -12.80 4.05
C VAL A 219 -7.41 -13.57 4.73
N LEU A 220 -7.64 -14.86 4.95
CA LEU A 220 -6.62 -15.82 5.38
C LEU A 220 -6.01 -16.53 4.18
N GLU A 221 -4.84 -17.11 4.37
CA GLU A 221 -4.24 -18.00 3.39
C GLU A 221 -5.20 -19.13 3.00
N GLY A 222 -5.26 -19.44 1.71
CA GLY A 222 -6.28 -20.32 1.13
C GLY A 222 -7.57 -19.60 0.72
N GLY A 223 -7.67 -18.27 0.93
CA GLY A 223 -8.76 -17.44 0.39
C GLY A 223 -10.00 -17.31 1.28
N ALA A 224 -9.95 -17.79 2.52
CA ALA A 224 -11.08 -17.66 3.44
C ALA A 224 -11.28 -16.19 3.87
N ILE A 225 -12.39 -15.58 3.47
CA ILE A 225 -12.77 -14.22 3.89
C ILE A 225 -13.50 -14.28 5.24
N THR A 226 -12.89 -13.69 6.27
CA THR A 226 -13.41 -13.73 7.65
C THR A 226 -14.20 -12.49 8.02
N ASP A 227 -13.86 -11.33 7.44
CA ASP A 227 -14.43 -10.04 7.81
C ASP A 227 -14.58 -9.13 6.61
N ARG A 228 -15.49 -8.16 6.70
CA ARG A 228 -15.76 -7.18 5.66
C ARG A 228 -16.16 -5.82 6.22
N VAL A 229 -15.70 -4.76 5.55
CA VAL A 229 -16.20 -3.38 5.66
C VAL A 229 -16.68 -2.94 4.29
N LYS A 230 -17.92 -2.45 4.17
CA LYS A 230 -18.48 -2.04 2.88
C LYS A 230 -18.55 -0.52 2.76
N PHE A 231 -18.23 -0.01 1.57
CA PHE A 231 -18.31 1.38 1.18
C PHE A 231 -19.04 1.51 -0.17
N ASN A 232 -19.78 2.61 -0.35
CA ASN A 232 -20.39 2.92 -1.64
C ASN A 232 -19.40 3.78 -2.45
N GLY A 233 -18.62 3.13 -3.31
CA GLY A 233 -17.55 3.75 -4.10
C GLY A 233 -16.41 2.76 -4.29
N HIS A 234 -15.17 3.23 -4.16
CA HIS A 234 -13.96 2.45 -4.31
C HIS A 234 -13.21 2.29 -2.98
N ALA A 235 -12.81 1.06 -2.66
CA ALA A 235 -11.97 0.74 -1.51
C ALA A 235 -10.51 0.66 -1.99
N VAL A 236 -9.71 1.67 -1.66
CA VAL A 236 -8.37 1.86 -2.24
C VAL A 236 -7.32 1.14 -1.39
N ALA A 237 -7.14 1.56 -0.14
CA ALA A 237 -6.09 1.01 0.70
C ALA A 237 -6.46 1.07 2.18
N CYS A 238 -5.82 0.24 3.01
CA CYS A 238 -6.13 0.21 4.44
C CYS A 238 -4.90 -0.01 5.32
N ALA A 239 -5.00 0.41 6.58
CA ALA A 239 -3.99 0.20 7.60
C ALA A 239 -4.64 -0.07 8.96
N LEU A 240 -4.02 -0.91 9.78
CA LEU A 240 -4.39 -1.08 11.18
C LEU A 240 -3.57 -0.15 12.08
N GLY A 241 -4.23 0.46 13.05
CA GLY A 241 -3.62 1.41 13.96
C GLY A 241 -4.51 1.79 15.13
N GLY A 242 -4.34 3.01 15.63
CA GLY A 242 -5.00 3.49 16.82
C GLY A 242 -4.38 2.94 18.12
N LYS A 243 -4.86 3.44 19.26
CA LYS A 243 -4.26 3.20 20.58
C LYS A 243 -4.12 1.72 20.96
N ASN A 244 -5.03 0.87 20.48
CA ASN A 244 -5.06 -0.57 20.74
C ASN A 244 -4.72 -1.40 19.48
N GLY A 245 -4.36 -0.76 18.37
CA GLY A 245 -4.12 -1.42 17.09
C GLY A 245 -5.36 -1.95 16.38
N LYS A 246 -6.57 -1.73 16.92
CA LYS A 246 -7.84 -2.32 16.44
C LYS A 246 -8.68 -1.38 15.58
N THR A 247 -8.17 -0.20 15.26
CA THR A 247 -8.82 0.69 14.32
C THR A 247 -8.31 0.37 12.91
N LEU A 248 -9.18 -0.12 12.04
CA LEU A 248 -8.91 -0.24 10.61
C LEU A 248 -9.23 1.09 9.94
N PHE A 249 -8.20 1.76 9.44
CA PHE A 249 -8.31 2.96 8.61
C PHE A 249 -8.47 2.55 7.15
N CYS A 250 -9.50 3.08 6.50
CA CYS A 250 -9.94 2.72 5.16
C CYS A 250 -9.90 3.95 4.25
N CYS A 251 -8.91 4.04 3.37
CA CYS A 251 -8.85 5.05 2.32
C CYS A 251 -9.84 4.70 1.21
N VAL A 252 -10.81 5.58 0.98
CA VAL A 252 -11.88 5.38 0.01
C VAL A 252 -11.93 6.52 -0.99
N PHE A 253 -12.49 6.23 -2.16
CA PHE A 253 -12.71 7.20 -3.22
C PHE A 253 -14.11 7.05 -3.81
N SER A 254 -14.85 8.14 -3.92
CA SER A 254 -16.22 8.13 -4.45
C SER A 254 -16.39 8.89 -5.77
N GLY A 255 -15.30 9.34 -6.38
CA GLY A 255 -15.31 10.10 -7.63
C GLY A 255 -15.01 9.25 -8.87
N THR A 256 -14.87 9.92 -10.01
CA THR A 256 -14.36 9.31 -11.25
C THR A 256 -12.87 9.60 -11.47
N GLN A 257 -12.25 8.91 -12.44
CA GLN A 257 -10.87 9.19 -12.84
C GLN A 257 -10.69 10.64 -13.33
N GLU A 258 -11.65 11.19 -14.08
CA GLU A 258 -11.61 12.59 -14.52
C GLU A 258 -11.65 13.56 -13.34
N GLU A 259 -12.42 13.23 -12.30
CA GLU A 259 -12.52 14.06 -11.09
C GLU A 259 -11.23 14.05 -10.28
N ALA A 260 -10.59 12.88 -10.16
CA ALA A 260 -9.26 12.76 -9.58
C ALA A 260 -8.21 13.58 -10.35
N LEU A 261 -8.19 13.48 -11.69
CA LEU A 261 -7.30 14.29 -12.54
C LEU A 261 -7.58 15.80 -12.44
N ALA A 262 -8.84 16.18 -12.23
CA ALA A 262 -9.26 17.55 -11.97
C ALA A 262 -9.07 17.99 -10.51
N LYS A 263 -8.47 17.14 -9.66
CA LYS A 263 -8.22 17.38 -8.24
C LYS A 263 -9.47 17.70 -7.43
N LYS A 264 -10.61 17.09 -7.77
CA LYS A 264 -11.81 17.21 -6.95
C LYS A 264 -11.64 16.42 -5.64
N PRO A 265 -12.14 16.94 -4.51
CA PRO A 265 -11.94 16.32 -3.21
C PRO A 265 -12.92 15.15 -2.97
N CYS A 266 -12.71 14.04 -3.67
CA CYS A 266 -13.58 12.85 -3.63
C CYS A 266 -13.00 11.70 -2.80
N GLY A 267 -11.88 11.92 -2.11
CA GLY A 267 -11.19 10.98 -1.23
C GLY A 267 -11.49 11.24 0.25
N ALA A 268 -11.59 10.16 1.02
CA ALA A 268 -11.82 10.20 2.46
C ALA A 268 -11.16 9.00 3.16
N VAL A 269 -11.06 9.10 4.48
CA VAL A 269 -10.71 8.00 5.38
C VAL A 269 -11.93 7.68 6.23
N TYR A 270 -12.31 6.42 6.24
CA TYR A 270 -13.27 5.86 7.18
C TYR A 270 -12.54 4.97 8.19
N THR A 271 -13.13 4.78 9.37
CA THR A 271 -12.59 3.87 10.39
C THR A 271 -13.63 2.86 10.84
N ALA A 272 -13.19 1.62 11.02
CA ALA A 272 -13.97 0.56 11.67
C ALA A 272 -13.16 -0.06 12.82
N GLU A 273 -13.83 -0.40 13.92
CA GLU A 273 -13.21 -1.19 15.00
C GLU A 273 -13.26 -2.68 14.64
N VAL A 274 -12.11 -3.36 14.72
CA VAL A 274 -11.97 -4.77 14.35
C VAL A 274 -11.45 -5.61 15.54
N ASP A 275 -11.63 -6.94 15.48
CA ASP A 275 -11.29 -7.79 16.62
C ASP A 275 -9.78 -8.03 16.75
N VAL A 276 -9.09 -8.17 15.62
CA VAL A 276 -7.66 -8.50 15.53
C VAL A 276 -6.87 -7.23 15.29
N PRO A 277 -5.92 -6.87 16.17
CA PRO A 277 -5.13 -5.66 16.01
C PRO A 277 -4.07 -5.82 14.91
N GLY A 278 -3.49 -4.70 14.47
CA GLY A 278 -2.24 -4.71 13.71
C GLY A 278 -1.09 -5.35 14.49
N PRO A 279 -0.01 -5.79 13.80
CA PRO A 279 1.16 -6.34 14.46
C PRO A 279 1.75 -5.32 15.46
N THR A 280 2.10 -5.78 16.66
CA THR A 280 2.86 -4.95 17.59
C THR A 280 4.27 -4.76 17.03
N PHE A 281 4.66 -3.51 16.76
CA PHE A 281 6.01 -3.10 16.30
C PHE A 281 7.18 -3.61 17.17
N ALA A 282 6.92 -4.25 18.31
CA ALA A 282 7.91 -4.92 19.14
C ALA A 282 8.45 -6.24 18.57
N ALA A 283 7.85 -6.79 17.51
CA ALA A 283 8.26 -8.06 16.89
C ALA A 283 9.24 -7.92 15.70
N GLN A 284 9.74 -6.71 15.42
CA GLN A 284 10.65 -6.44 14.29
C GLN A 284 11.94 -5.72 14.72
N ARG A 285 12.46 -6.02 15.92
CA ARG A 285 13.80 -5.59 16.35
C ARG A 285 14.75 -6.77 16.45
#